data_AF-A0A5C4W107-F1
#
_entry.id   AF-A0A5C4W107-F1
#
_cell.length_a   1.000
_cell.length_b   1.000
_cell.length_c   1.000
_cell.angle_alpha   90.00
_cell.angle_beta   90.00
_cell.angle_gamma   90.00
#
_symmetry.space_group_name_H-M   'P 1'
#
loop_
_entity.id
_entity.type
_entity.pdbx_description
1 polymer ?
#
loop_
_entity_poly.entity_id
_entity_poly.type
_entity_poly.pdbx_seq_one_letter_code
_entity_poly.pdbx_strand_id
1 'polypeptide(L)' 'MTTTDLARRVRDRIREREPLRERVRQLETEVQENRQLNRRIAELTDVVTELLIPLEARDQDRVDEVLARFRAGL' A
#
# COMPACT_ATOMS: atom_id res chain seq x y z
N MET A 1 -45.79 -17.93 10.37
CA MET A 1 -44.46 -17.99 9.71
C MET A 1 -43.75 -19.20 10.28
N THR A 2 -43.44 -20.22 9.47
CA THR A 2 -42.88 -21.47 9.99
C THR A 2 -41.40 -21.27 10.37
N THR A 3 -40.92 -21.97 11.40
CA THR A 3 -39.53 -21.91 11.86
C THR A 3 -38.52 -22.16 10.71
N THR A 4 -38.93 -22.98 9.74
CA THR A 4 -38.17 -23.31 8.52
C THR A 4 -38.03 -22.12 7.57
N ASP A 5 -39.03 -21.25 7.45
CA ASP A 5 -38.97 -20.06 6.58
C ASP A 5 -38.04 -18.98 7.15
N LEU A 6 -37.99 -18.83 8.46
CA LEU A 6 -37.05 -17.93 9.13
C LEU A 6 -35.61 -18.39 8.91
N ALA A 7 -35.34 -19.68 9.11
CA ALA A 7 -34.02 -20.28 8.88
C ALA A 7 -33.55 -20.17 7.42
N ARG A 8 -34.47 -20.20 6.45
CA ARG A 8 -34.17 -19.97 5.04
C ARG A 8 -33.72 -18.53 4.79
N ARG A 9 -34.52 -17.54 5.22
CA ARG A 9 -34.20 -16.11 5.04
C ARG A 9 -32.88 -15.68 5.69
N VAL A 10 -32.57 -16.22 6.87
CA VAL A 10 -31.29 -15.93 7.54
C VAL A 10 -30.11 -16.47 6.72
N ARG A 11 -30.22 -17.68 6.19
CA ARG A 11 -29.16 -18.26 5.33
C ARG A 11 -28.98 -17.48 4.04
N ASP A 12 -30.07 -17.07 3.39
CA ASP A 12 -30.00 -16.30 2.14
C ASP A 12 -29.32 -14.95 2.37
N ARG A 13 -29.68 -14.24 3.45
CA ARG A 13 -29.05 -12.96 3.82
C ARG A 13 -27.57 -13.10 4.23
N ILE A 14 -27.17 -14.25 4.78
CA ILE A 14 -25.76 -14.54 5.06
C ILE A 14 -24.99 -14.79 3.77
N ARG A 15 -25.56 -15.58 2.84
CA ARG A 15 -24.96 -15.84 1.51
C ARG A 15 -24.81 -14.57 0.70
N GLU A 16 -25.77 -13.65 0.76
CA GLU A 16 -25.68 -12.33 0.11
C GLU A 16 -24.53 -11.47 0.67
N ARG A 17 -24.12 -11.67 1.92
CA ARG A 17 -23.05 -10.91 2.57
C ARG A 17 -21.66 -11.49 2.36
N GLU A 18 -21.56 -12.77 2.04
CA GLU A 18 -20.30 -13.46 1.72
C GLU A 18 -19.49 -12.78 0.60
N PRO A 19 -20.06 -12.39 -0.56
CA PRO A 19 -19.32 -11.69 -1.60
C PRO A 19 -18.85 -10.29 -1.17
N LEU A 20 -19.58 -9.62 -0.28
CA LEU A 20 -19.15 -8.33 0.27
C LEU A 20 -17.94 -8.49 1.19
N ARG A 21 -17.88 -9.54 2.00
CA ARG A 21 -16.73 -9.82 2.87
C ARG A 21 -15.48 -10.13 2.07
N GLU A 22 -15.62 -10.89 0.98
CA GLU A 22 -14.52 -11.17 0.07
C GLU A 22 -14.02 -9.89 -0.59
N ARG A 23 -14.93 -9.07 -1.11
CA ARG A 23 -14.58 -7.78 -1.72
C ARG A 23 -13.90 -6.82 -0.74
N VAL A 24 -14.34 -6.76 0.51
CA VAL A 24 -13.67 -5.96 1.55
C VAL A 24 -12.25 -6.47 1.81
N ARG A 25 -12.04 -7.78 1.92
CA ARG A 25 -10.69 -8.34 2.10
C ARG A 25 -9.75 -8.02 0.93
N GLN A 26 -10.26 -8.07 -0.30
CA GLN A 26 -9.48 -7.68 -1.49
C GLN A 26 -9.10 -6.19 -1.43
N LEU A 27 -10.06 -5.31 -1.16
CA LEU A 27 -9.80 -3.87 -1.00
C LEU A 27 -8.84 -3.57 0.15
N GLU A 28 -8.94 -4.28 1.27
CA GLU A 28 -8.01 -4.13 2.40
C GLU A 28 -6.58 -4.49 1.98
N THR A 29 -6.41 -5.55 1.18
CA THR A 29 -5.12 -5.96 0.63
C THR A 29 -4.56 -4.88 -0.31
N GLU A 30 -5.36 -4.43 -1.27
CA GLU A 30 -4.98 -3.36 -2.20
C GLU A 30 -4.61 -2.05 -1.47
N VAL A 31 -5.32 -1.70 -0.40
CA VAL A 31 -4.99 -0.51 0.41
C VAL A 31 -3.66 -0.70 1.15
N GLN A 32 -3.34 -1.89 1.67
CA GLN A 32 -2.04 -2.13 2.30
C GLN A 32 -0.90 -2.01 1.28
N GLU A 33 -1.07 -2.57 0.08
CA GLU A 33 -0.11 -2.42 -1.01
C GLU A 33 0.07 -0.95 -1.39
N ASN A 34 -1.02 -0.21 -1.55
CA ASN A 34 -0.98 1.22 -1.86
C ASN A 34 -0.22 2.02 -0.78
N ARG A 35 -0.44 1.71 0.50
CA ARG A 35 0.29 2.33 1.62
C ARG A 35 1.79 2.00 1.59
N GLN A 36 2.16 0.78 1.22
CA GLN A 36 3.57 0.41 1.06
C GLN A 36 4.22 1.19 -0.09
N LEU A 37 3.54 1.28 -1.24
CA LEU A 37 4.01 2.04 -2.39
C LEU A 37 4.17 3.53 -2.07
N ASN A 38 3.18 4.13 -1.40
CA ASN A 38 3.26 5.55 -1.02
C ASN A 38 4.43 5.83 -0.06
N ARG A 39 4.71 4.94 0.89
CA ARG A 39 5.92 5.06 1.73
C ARG A 39 7.19 5.03 0.89
N ARG A 40 7.26 4.12 -0.08
CA ARG A 40 8.43 4.02 -0.97
C ARG A 40 8.62 5.26 -1.84
N ILE A 41 7.52 5.84 -2.33
CA ILE A 41 7.53 7.09 -3.08
C ILE A 41 8.02 8.25 -2.21
N ALA A 42 7.59 8.32 -0.95
CA ALA A 42 8.06 9.34 -0.01
C ALA A 42 9.58 9.23 0.20
N GLU A 43 10.09 8.03 0.48
CA GLU A 43 11.53 7.76 0.63
C GLU A 43 12.33 8.18 -0.62
N LEU A 44 11.83 7.83 -1.81
CA LEU A 44 12.44 8.24 -3.08
C LEU A 44 12.45 9.76 -3.26
N THR A 45 11.36 10.43 -2.87
CA THR A 45 11.24 11.89 -2.97
C THR A 45 12.23 12.58 -2.03
N ASP A 46 12.42 12.06 -0.82
CA ASP A 46 13.41 12.57 0.13
C ASP A 46 14.83 12.44 -0.44
N VAL A 47 15.17 11.29 -1.05
CA VAL A 47 16.47 11.09 -1.71
C VAL A 47 16.67 12.03 -2.88
N VAL A 48 15.67 12.19 -3.75
CA VAL A 48 15.72 13.15 -4.87
C VAL A 48 15.95 14.56 -4.35
N THR A 49 15.29 14.95 -3.26
CA THR A 49 15.44 16.26 -2.63
C THR A 49 16.87 16.45 -2.09
N GLU A 50 17.44 15.43 -1.43
CA GLU A 50 18.82 15.46 -0.96
C GLU A 50 19.83 15.58 -2.11
N LEU A 51 19.54 14.98 -3.28
CA LEU A 51 20.40 15.01 -4.47
C LEU A 51 20.42 16.36 -5.19
N LEU A 52 19.42 17.24 -5.01
CA LEU A 52 19.36 18.51 -5.74
C LEU A 52 20.59 19.40 -5.49
N ILE A 53 21.03 19.50 -4.23
CA ILE A 53 22.17 20.34 -3.83
C ILE A 53 23.50 19.85 -4.45
N PRO A 54 23.91 18.57 -4.28
CA PRO A 54 25.18 18.12 -4.84
C PRO A 54 25.17 18.07 -6.37
N LEU A 55 24.01 17.83 -7.00
CA LEU A 55 23.89 17.92 -8.47
C LEU A 55 24.11 19.36 -8.97
N GLU A 56 23.54 20.35 -8.30
CA GLU A 56 23.78 21.77 -8.61
C GLU A 56 25.26 22.13 -8.43
N ALA A 57 25.88 21.63 -7.34
CA ALA A 57 27.29 21.84 -7.03
C ALA A 57 28.26 21.02 -7.91
N ARG A 58 27.75 20.09 -8.73
CA ARG A 58 28.53 19.09 -9.51
C ARG A 58 29.45 18.25 -8.63
N ASP A 59 29.03 17.95 -7.41
CA ASP A 59 29.74 17.13 -6.44
C ASP A 59 29.34 15.66 -6.61
N GLN A 60 30.12 14.93 -7.42
CA GLN A 60 29.83 13.52 -7.73
C GLN A 60 30.03 12.60 -6.53
N ASP A 61 31.02 12.87 -5.67
CA ASP A 61 31.30 12.04 -4.51
C ASP A 61 30.11 12.04 -3.54
N ARG A 62 29.50 13.22 -3.34
CA ARG A 62 28.31 13.35 -2.49
C ARG A 62 27.07 12.71 -3.12
N VAL A 63 26.91 12.80 -4.45
CA VAL A 63 25.85 12.07 -5.17
C VAL A 63 25.95 10.57 -4.95
N ASP A 64 27.16 10.02 -5.11
CA ASP A 64 27.40 8.58 -4.97
C ASP A 64 27.16 8.09 -3.54
N GLU A 65 27.50 8.89 -2.54
CA GLU A 65 27.22 8.62 -1.13
C GLU A 65 25.71 8.53 -0.84
N VAL A 66 24.92 9.52 -1.30
CA VAL A 66 23.46 9.56 -1.10
C VAL A 66 22.80 8.34 -1.77
N LEU A 67 23.21 8.04 -2.99
CA LEU A 67 22.70 6.87 -3.72
C LEU A 67 23.13 5.54 -3.06
N ALA A 68 24.33 5.45 -2.50
CA ALA A 68 24.77 4.28 -1.76
C ALA A 68 23.94 4.06 -0.49
N ARG A 69 23.66 5.12 0.27
CA ARG A 69 22.79 5.06 1.45
C ARG A 69 21.38 4.59 1.10
N PHE A 70 20.78 5.13 0.04
CA PHE A 70 19.47 4.69 -0.43
C PHE A 70 19.45 3.20 -0.82
N ARG A 71 20.50 2.73 -1.52
CA ARG A 71 20.64 1.32 -1.91
C ARG A 71 20.91 0.38 -0.73
N ALA A 72 21.54 0.85 0.34
CA ALA A 72 21.75 0.06 1.55
C ALA A 72 20.50 -0.05 2.43
N GLY A 73 19.54 0.88 2.26
CA GLY A 73 18.22 0.85 2.91
C GLY A 73 17.13 0.17 2.08
N LEU A 74 17.47 -0.39 0.92
CA LEU A 74 16.66 -1.38 0.19
C LEU A 74 16.73 -2.73 0.88
#